data_AF-A0A7J2YT15-F1
#
_entry.id   AF-A0A7J2YT15-F1
#
_cell.length_a   1.000
_cell.length_b   1.000
_cell.length_c   1.000
_cell.angle_alpha   90.00
_cell.angle_beta   90.00
_cell.angle_gamma   90.00
#
_symmetry.space_group_name_H-M   'P 1'
#
loop_
_entity.id
_entity.type
_entity.pdbx_description
1 polymer ?
#
loop_
_entity_poly.entity_id
_entity_poly.type
_entity_poly.pdbx_seq_one_letter_code
_entity_poly.pdbx_strand_id
1 'polypeptide(L)'
;MVADLSRKFRIMADIIHTVNNGKTTLEDLKATLASNADLKRTEVESIARLAKEFGFIREDEEHKLHTTNAGLAFERYVTVVDSQVMTSITGVPKIDRGTELKVCITVPPMWVEKIRESFGDITEHTLAGQKLVAEDAETKLIIVTPYLDVGIMQVALKDIYAKNAELIVVTSEPSLAKTYSGGVNFKIQKLEALIRSRFKSGKVLFISEDTTLAHAKVWCSDRSLLVTSANVKPDSTADNLEIGIYTDDPGLVSTMRSLLDQILKMEGIKCLLKIPP
;
A
#
# COMPACT_ATOMS: atom_id res chain seq x y z
N MET A 1 -13.26 16.38 26.77
CA MET A 1 -13.77 15.63 25.60
C MET A 1 -12.74 14.65 25.04
N VAL A 2 -11.50 15.05 24.75
CA VAL A 2 -10.47 14.16 24.17
C VAL A 2 -10.11 12.97 25.07
N ALA A 3 -9.98 13.18 26.40
CA ALA A 3 -9.60 12.13 27.34
C ALA A 3 -10.61 10.97 27.46
N ASP A 4 -11.91 11.23 27.30
CA ASP A 4 -12.96 10.21 27.40
C ASP A 4 -12.98 9.30 26.16
N LEU A 5 -12.66 9.85 24.99
CA LEU A 5 -12.58 9.08 23.74
C LEU A 5 -11.36 8.17 23.72
N SER A 6 -10.19 8.68 24.14
CA SER A 6 -8.97 7.87 24.27
C SER A 6 -9.17 6.69 25.23
N ARG A 7 -9.83 6.92 26.37
CA ARG A 7 -10.19 5.86 27.32
C ARG A 7 -11.08 4.80 26.66
N LYS A 8 -12.10 5.21 25.91
CA LYS A 8 -13.01 4.27 25.21
C LYS A 8 -12.31 3.44 24.13
N PHE A 9 -11.37 4.03 23.40
CA PHE A 9 -10.54 3.30 22.44
C PHE A 9 -9.62 2.29 23.10
N ARG A 10 -9.04 2.62 24.26
CA ARG A 10 -8.27 1.66 25.07
C ARG A 10 -9.13 0.48 25.52
N ILE A 11 -10.30 0.74 26.09
CA ILE A 11 -11.21 -0.33 26.52
C ILE A 11 -11.63 -1.22 25.32
N MET A 12 -11.83 -0.62 24.16
CA MET A 12 -12.13 -1.37 22.93
C MET A 12 -10.96 -2.26 22.49
N ALA A 13 -9.72 -1.76 22.57
CA ALA A 13 -8.52 -2.55 22.29
C ALA A 13 -8.36 -3.69 23.32
N ASP A 14 -8.61 -3.44 24.61
CA ASP A 14 -8.56 -4.46 25.66
C ASP A 14 -9.60 -5.56 25.44
N ILE A 15 -10.80 -5.22 24.95
CA ILE A 15 -11.83 -6.19 24.56
C ILE A 15 -11.33 -7.07 23.41
N ILE A 16 -10.77 -6.47 22.36
CA ILE A 16 -10.23 -7.20 21.21
C ILE A 16 -9.09 -8.14 21.66
N HIS A 17 -8.13 -7.62 22.43
CA HIS A 17 -7.02 -8.39 22.98
C HIS A 17 -7.50 -9.59 23.82
N THR A 18 -8.50 -9.36 24.67
CA THR A 18 -9.05 -10.40 25.56
C THR A 18 -9.79 -11.48 24.77
N VAL A 19 -10.54 -11.12 23.73
CA VAL A 19 -11.15 -12.08 22.80
C VAL A 19 -10.07 -12.88 22.06
N ASN A 20 -9.01 -12.23 21.60
CA ASN A 20 -7.90 -12.89 20.90
C ASN A 20 -7.17 -13.92 21.77
N ASN A 21 -7.10 -13.68 23.08
CA ASN A 21 -6.49 -14.58 24.07
C ASN A 21 -7.43 -15.70 24.54
N GLY A 22 -8.51 -15.97 23.79
CA GLY A 22 -9.36 -17.14 24.00
C GLY A 22 -10.51 -16.94 25.00
N LYS A 23 -10.83 -15.69 25.39
CA LYS A 23 -12.07 -15.38 26.12
C LYS A 23 -13.19 -15.17 25.12
N THR A 24 -13.89 -16.25 24.83
CA THR A 24 -14.84 -16.31 23.72
C THR A 24 -16.25 -15.91 24.10
N THR A 25 -16.59 -15.61 25.36
CA THR A 25 -17.96 -15.19 25.70
C THR A 25 -18.01 -13.76 26.26
N LEU A 26 -19.17 -13.11 26.13
CA LEU A 26 -19.39 -11.78 26.71
C LEU A 26 -19.26 -11.77 28.24
N GLU A 27 -19.66 -12.85 28.91
CA GLU A 27 -19.52 -12.99 30.36
C GLU A 27 -18.07 -13.19 30.78
N ASP A 28 -17.27 -13.94 30.00
CA ASP A 28 -15.82 -14.06 30.22
C ASP A 28 -15.10 -12.71 30.06
N LEU A 29 -15.49 -11.91 29.06
CA LEU A 29 -14.97 -10.56 28.87
C LEU A 29 -15.30 -9.66 30.05
N LYS A 30 -16.57 -9.64 30.47
CA LYS A 30 -17.02 -8.85 31.63
C LYS A 30 -16.27 -9.25 32.89
N ALA A 31 -16.06 -10.55 33.13
CA ALA A 31 -15.34 -11.04 34.29
C ALA A 31 -13.86 -10.63 34.27
N THR A 32 -13.20 -10.80 33.13
CA THR A 32 -11.75 -10.56 32.98
C THR A 32 -11.40 -9.07 33.00
N LEU A 33 -12.19 -8.22 32.33
CA LEU A 33 -11.91 -6.79 32.23
C LEU A 33 -12.37 -6.01 33.47
N ALA A 34 -13.44 -6.46 34.14
CA ALA A 34 -13.86 -5.84 35.39
C ALA A 34 -12.91 -6.18 36.57
N SER A 35 -12.18 -7.30 36.51
CA SER A 35 -11.22 -7.65 37.57
C SER A 35 -9.89 -6.91 37.46
N ASN A 36 -9.49 -6.51 36.25
CA ASN A 36 -8.14 -5.99 35.99
C ASN A 36 -8.06 -4.46 35.83
N ALA A 37 -9.16 -3.78 35.46
CA ALA A 37 -9.08 -2.40 34.94
C ALA A 37 -10.06 -1.40 35.58
N ASP A 38 -10.71 -1.73 36.70
CA ASP A 38 -11.72 -0.87 37.37
C ASP A 38 -12.87 -0.45 36.42
N LEU A 39 -13.18 -1.30 35.44
CA LEU A 39 -14.22 -1.08 34.43
C LEU A 39 -15.56 -1.62 34.91
N LYS A 40 -16.64 -0.84 34.69
CA LYS A 40 -18.00 -1.31 34.98
C LYS A 40 -18.41 -2.36 33.94
N ARG A 41 -19.04 -3.45 34.36
CA ARG A 41 -19.56 -4.50 33.45
C ARG A 41 -20.45 -3.94 32.34
N THR A 42 -21.24 -2.91 32.63
CA THR A 42 -22.11 -2.21 31.68
C THR A 42 -21.32 -1.41 30.62
N GLU A 43 -20.15 -0.90 30.98
CA GLU A 43 -19.25 -0.19 30.08
C GLU A 43 -18.59 -1.17 29.11
N VAL A 44 -18.11 -2.32 29.61
CA VAL A 44 -17.56 -3.41 28.78
C VAL A 44 -18.60 -3.90 27.78
N GLU A 45 -19.85 -4.11 28.21
CA GLU A 45 -20.94 -4.54 27.34
C GLU A 45 -21.26 -3.53 26.22
N SER A 46 -21.35 -2.25 26.58
CA SER A 46 -21.64 -1.19 25.61
C SER A 46 -20.55 -1.06 24.56
N ILE A 47 -19.28 -1.18 24.97
CA ILE A 47 -18.14 -1.07 24.06
C ILE A 47 -17.95 -2.35 23.25
N ALA A 48 -18.24 -3.53 23.80
CA ALA A 48 -18.22 -4.79 23.07
C ALA A 48 -19.27 -4.79 21.95
N ARG A 49 -20.46 -4.21 22.20
CA ARG A 49 -21.47 -4.01 21.15
C ARG A 49 -20.96 -3.09 20.04
N LEU A 50 -20.32 -1.97 20.39
CA LEU A 50 -19.70 -1.09 19.40
C LEU A 50 -18.60 -1.80 18.61
N ALA A 51 -17.77 -2.61 19.27
CA ALA A 51 -16.74 -3.39 18.59
C ALA A 51 -17.32 -4.40 17.58
N LYS A 52 -18.51 -4.96 17.85
CA LYS A 52 -19.27 -5.76 16.87
C LYS A 52 -19.78 -4.91 15.71
N GLU A 53 -20.39 -3.76 16.02
CA GLU A 53 -20.95 -2.85 15.01
C GLU A 53 -19.87 -2.29 14.07
N PHE A 54 -18.66 -2.04 14.58
CA PHE A 54 -17.49 -1.65 13.78
C PHE A 54 -16.80 -2.83 13.07
N GLY A 55 -17.24 -4.07 13.31
CA GLY A 55 -16.67 -5.26 12.70
C GLY A 55 -15.28 -5.65 13.23
N PHE A 56 -14.90 -5.18 14.43
CA PHE A 56 -13.64 -5.55 15.08
C PHE A 56 -13.69 -6.91 15.76
N ILE A 57 -14.87 -7.30 16.22
CA ILE A 57 -15.17 -8.63 16.71
C ILE A 57 -16.45 -9.15 16.05
N ARG A 58 -16.58 -10.46 15.90
CA ARG A 58 -17.78 -11.13 15.40
C ARG A 58 -18.26 -12.16 16.41
N GLU A 59 -19.56 -12.41 16.42
CA GLU A 59 -20.17 -13.46 17.21
C GLU A 59 -20.64 -14.58 16.27
N ASP A 60 -20.31 -15.82 16.59
CA ASP A 60 -20.81 -16.98 15.85
C ASP A 60 -22.17 -17.47 16.36
N GLU A 61 -22.68 -18.54 15.74
CA GLU A 61 -23.97 -19.14 16.08
C GLU A 61 -24.01 -19.73 17.51
N GLU A 62 -22.84 -19.98 18.12
CA GLU A 62 -22.70 -20.48 19.49
C GLU A 62 -22.48 -19.35 20.53
N HIS A 63 -22.72 -18.10 20.14
CA HIS A 63 -22.46 -16.90 20.95
C HIS A 63 -20.98 -16.71 21.33
N LYS A 64 -20.06 -17.31 20.57
CA LYS A 64 -18.62 -17.11 20.76
C LYS A 64 -18.12 -15.92 19.96
N LEU A 65 -17.33 -15.10 20.63
CA LEU A 65 -16.67 -13.92 20.12
C LEU A 65 -15.35 -14.31 19.50
N HIS A 66 -15.11 -13.78 18.31
CA HIS A 66 -13.87 -13.93 17.56
C HIS A 66 -13.37 -12.56 17.14
N THR A 67 -12.06 -12.33 17.23
CA THR A 67 -11.44 -11.14 16.67
C THR A 67 -11.44 -11.20 15.15
N THR A 68 -11.54 -10.03 14.52
CA THR A 68 -11.33 -9.87 13.08
C THR A 68 -9.96 -9.25 12.81
N ASN A 69 -9.50 -9.31 11.57
CA ASN A 69 -8.27 -8.63 11.15
C ASN A 69 -8.33 -7.12 11.40
N ALA A 70 -9.50 -6.50 11.19
CA ALA A 70 -9.73 -5.09 11.48
C ALA A 70 -9.61 -4.78 12.98
N GLY A 71 -10.12 -5.68 13.84
CA GLY A 71 -9.96 -5.57 15.28
C GLY A 71 -8.49 -5.64 15.70
N LEU A 72 -7.73 -6.62 15.21
CA LEU A 72 -6.30 -6.75 15.52
C LEU A 72 -5.48 -5.55 15.04
N ALA A 73 -5.83 -4.97 13.88
CA ALA A 73 -5.20 -3.75 13.39
C ALA A 73 -5.51 -2.54 14.30
N PHE A 74 -6.76 -2.43 14.76
CA PHE A 74 -7.17 -1.39 15.70
C PHE A 74 -6.47 -1.52 17.05
N GLU A 75 -6.38 -2.72 17.62
CA GLU A 75 -5.66 -2.98 18.88
C GLU A 75 -4.19 -2.55 18.79
N ARG A 76 -3.50 -2.92 17.71
CA ARG A 76 -2.11 -2.49 17.47
C ARG A 76 -2.00 -0.97 17.38
N TYR A 77 -2.90 -0.32 16.65
CA TYR A 77 -2.93 1.13 16.54
C TYR A 77 -3.08 1.80 17.91
N VAL A 78 -4.03 1.36 18.74
CA VAL A 78 -4.24 1.94 20.08
C VAL A 78 -3.01 1.73 20.97
N THR A 79 -2.36 0.57 20.89
CA THR A 79 -1.12 0.28 21.63
C THR A 79 0.02 1.23 21.23
N VAL A 80 0.18 1.51 19.94
CA VAL A 80 1.16 2.47 19.42
C VAL A 80 0.81 3.90 19.85
N VAL A 81 -0.47 4.29 19.78
CA VAL A 81 -0.93 5.60 20.25
C VAL A 81 -0.64 5.78 21.74
N ASP A 82 -0.93 4.78 22.57
CA ASP A 82 -0.70 4.87 24.01
C ASP A 82 0.79 4.95 24.36
N SER A 83 1.66 4.30 23.60
CA SER A 83 3.12 4.43 23.76
C SER A 83 3.67 5.79 23.27
N GLN A 84 3.04 6.43 22.28
CA GLN A 84 3.43 7.75 21.76
C GLN A 84 2.77 8.94 22.48
N VAL A 85 1.66 8.74 23.19
CA VAL A 85 1.00 9.77 24.02
C VAL A 85 1.87 10.17 25.22
N MET A 86 2.88 9.38 25.60
CA MET A 86 3.92 9.82 26.54
C MET A 86 5.01 10.72 25.93
N THR A 87 5.06 10.91 24.60
CA THR A 87 6.18 11.61 23.93
C THR A 87 5.83 12.77 22.99
N SER A 88 4.55 13.12 22.73
CA SER A 88 4.29 14.33 21.91
C SER A 88 2.96 15.04 22.18
N ILE A 89 3.04 16.38 22.34
CA ILE A 89 1.95 17.33 22.64
C ILE A 89 1.18 17.79 21.37
N THR A 90 1.54 17.34 20.17
CA THR A 90 0.92 17.88 18.95
C THR A 90 0.74 16.82 17.86
N GLY A 91 -0.51 16.49 17.55
CA GLY A 91 -0.87 15.81 16.31
C GLY A 91 -1.70 14.57 16.54
N VAL A 92 -2.92 14.58 16.00
CA VAL A 92 -3.74 13.38 15.78
C VAL A 92 -2.85 12.25 15.27
N PRO A 93 -2.94 11.03 15.83
CA PRO A 93 -2.10 9.94 15.34
C PRO A 93 -2.46 9.70 13.88
N LYS A 94 -1.46 9.81 13.01
CA LYS A 94 -1.60 9.33 11.63
C LYS A 94 -1.88 7.84 11.76
N ILE A 95 -2.97 7.37 11.14
CA ILE A 95 -3.30 5.96 11.06
C ILE A 95 -2.07 5.26 10.48
N ASP A 96 -1.33 4.58 11.35
CA ASP A 96 -0.30 3.67 10.96
C ASP A 96 -0.99 2.54 10.21
N ARG A 97 -0.91 2.59 8.88
CA ARG A 97 -1.40 1.50 8.01
C ARG A 97 -0.49 0.28 8.09
N GLY A 98 0.50 0.31 8.99
CA GLY A 98 1.25 -0.83 9.51
C GLY A 98 1.51 -1.87 8.46
N THR A 99 2.50 -1.67 7.59
CA THR A 99 3.09 -2.79 6.85
C THR A 99 4.52 -2.48 6.44
N GLU A 100 5.48 -2.86 7.30
CA GLU A 100 6.89 -2.93 6.92
C GLU A 100 7.06 -3.65 5.56
N LEU A 101 6.25 -4.67 5.27
CA LEU A 101 6.25 -5.40 4.00
C LEU A 101 4.85 -5.94 3.63
N LYS A 102 4.47 -5.84 2.35
CA LYS A 102 3.31 -6.55 1.75
C LYS A 102 3.77 -7.35 0.54
N VAL A 103 3.25 -8.57 0.40
CA VAL A 103 3.40 -9.34 -0.83
C VAL A 103 2.32 -8.93 -1.81
N CYS A 104 2.73 -8.48 -2.98
CA CYS A 104 1.87 -8.19 -4.10
C CYS A 104 1.90 -9.36 -5.08
N ILE A 105 0.75 -9.80 -5.60
CA ILE A 105 0.69 -10.91 -6.54
C ILE A 105 -0.34 -10.63 -7.65
N THR A 106 0.01 -11.02 -8.88
CA THR A 106 -0.93 -11.24 -9.97
C THR A 106 -0.91 -12.73 -10.26
N VAL A 107 -2.06 -13.37 -10.36
CA VAL A 107 -2.15 -14.79 -10.76
C VAL A 107 -3.17 -14.95 -11.88
N PRO A 108 -3.02 -15.97 -12.74
CA PRO A 108 -4.06 -16.34 -13.69
C PRO A 108 -5.45 -16.45 -13.01
N PRO A 109 -6.56 -16.08 -13.68
CA PRO A 109 -7.89 -16.08 -13.09
C PRO A 109 -8.28 -17.41 -12.41
N MET A 110 -7.85 -18.52 -13.00
CA MET A 110 -8.08 -19.89 -12.48
C MET A 110 -7.42 -20.18 -11.12
N TRP A 111 -6.50 -19.34 -10.64
CA TRP A 111 -5.81 -19.50 -9.35
C TRP A 111 -6.29 -18.51 -8.28
N VAL A 112 -7.07 -17.48 -8.64
CA VAL A 112 -7.43 -16.37 -7.74
C VAL A 112 -8.15 -16.87 -6.49
N GLU A 113 -9.14 -17.77 -6.64
CA GLU A 113 -9.89 -18.31 -5.49
C GLU A 113 -8.98 -19.10 -4.55
N LYS A 114 -8.14 -19.99 -5.09
CA LYS A 114 -7.20 -20.80 -4.29
C LYS A 114 -6.18 -19.95 -3.54
N ILE A 115 -5.66 -18.90 -4.18
CA ILE A 115 -4.73 -17.96 -3.53
C ILE A 115 -5.44 -17.22 -2.41
N ARG A 116 -6.67 -16.74 -2.64
CA ARG A 116 -7.46 -16.07 -1.60
C ARG A 116 -7.79 -17.00 -0.43
N GLU A 117 -8.14 -18.25 -0.69
CA GLU A 117 -8.39 -19.25 0.36
C GLU A 117 -7.14 -19.55 1.19
N SER A 118 -5.98 -19.63 0.53
CA SER A 118 -4.72 -20.01 1.19
C SER A 118 -4.06 -18.86 1.97
N PHE A 119 -4.14 -17.64 1.44
CA PHE A 119 -3.39 -16.49 1.94
C PHE A 119 -4.30 -15.36 2.47
N GLY A 120 -5.60 -15.36 2.15
CA GLY A 120 -6.52 -14.31 2.57
C GLY A 120 -6.03 -12.91 2.17
N ASP A 121 -6.12 -11.97 3.09
CA ASP A 121 -5.78 -10.56 2.89
C ASP A 121 -4.28 -10.24 3.12
N ILE A 122 -3.43 -11.24 3.37
CA ILE A 122 -1.99 -10.99 3.60
C ILE A 122 -1.24 -10.71 2.29
N THR A 123 -1.88 -11.02 1.16
CA THR A 123 -1.39 -10.73 -0.19
C THR A 123 -2.31 -9.70 -0.84
N GLU A 124 -1.71 -8.81 -1.62
CA GLU A 124 -2.41 -7.73 -2.31
C GLU A 124 -2.27 -7.92 -3.82
N HIS A 125 -3.20 -7.42 -4.63
CA HIS A 125 -3.03 -7.49 -6.09
C HIS A 125 -1.86 -6.59 -6.53
N THR A 126 -1.02 -7.01 -7.49
CA THR A 126 0.14 -6.19 -7.92
C THR A 126 -0.23 -4.78 -8.37
N LEU A 127 -1.32 -4.66 -9.14
CA LEU A 127 -1.87 -3.35 -9.53
C LEU A 127 -2.33 -2.50 -8.35
N ALA A 128 -2.78 -3.10 -7.24
CA ALA A 128 -3.12 -2.36 -6.03
C ALA A 128 -1.86 -1.85 -5.33
N GLY A 129 -0.77 -2.64 -5.30
CA GLY A 129 0.55 -2.16 -4.87
C GLY A 129 1.04 -0.95 -5.67
N GLN A 130 0.89 -0.98 -7.01
CA GLN A 130 1.25 0.15 -7.87
C GLN A 130 0.43 1.41 -7.55
N LYS A 131 -0.88 1.26 -7.33
CA LYS A 131 -1.77 2.36 -6.93
C LYS A 131 -1.36 2.96 -5.59
N LEU A 132 -1.10 2.13 -4.58
CA LEU A 132 -0.68 2.57 -3.25
C LEU A 132 0.58 3.44 -3.34
N VAL A 133 1.61 2.98 -4.04
CA VAL A 133 2.84 3.78 -4.21
C VAL A 133 2.56 5.10 -4.92
N ALA A 134 1.70 5.10 -5.94
CA ALA A 134 1.37 6.30 -6.68
C ALA A 134 0.55 7.32 -5.85
N GLU A 135 -0.37 6.83 -5.02
CA GLU A 135 -1.15 7.62 -4.05
C GLU A 135 -0.27 8.22 -2.95
N ASP A 136 0.80 7.55 -2.57
CA ASP A 136 1.72 8.01 -1.52
C ASP A 136 2.70 9.11 -1.96
N ALA A 137 2.86 9.36 -3.26
CA ALA A 137 3.84 10.35 -3.75
C ALA A 137 3.45 11.80 -3.45
N GLU A 138 4.04 12.45 -2.44
CA GLU A 138 3.79 13.85 -2.12
C GLU A 138 4.57 14.81 -3.03
N THR A 139 5.80 14.44 -3.40
CA THR A 139 6.71 15.32 -4.15
C THR A 139 7.19 14.71 -5.45
N LYS A 140 7.44 13.39 -5.48
CA LYS A 140 8.02 12.71 -6.63
C LYS A 140 7.59 11.25 -6.68
N LEU A 141 7.15 10.82 -7.85
CA LEU A 141 6.93 9.41 -8.19
C LEU A 141 7.92 9.00 -9.29
N ILE A 142 8.74 7.98 -9.03
CA ILE A 142 9.64 7.38 -10.01
C ILE A 142 9.12 5.99 -10.37
N ILE A 143 8.95 5.74 -11.66
CA ILE A 143 8.55 4.44 -12.20
C ILE A 143 9.65 3.96 -13.14
N VAL A 144 10.23 2.80 -12.86
CA VAL A 144 11.15 2.11 -13.76
C VAL A 144 10.43 0.89 -14.32
N THR A 145 10.34 0.77 -15.63
CA THR A 145 9.75 -0.42 -16.28
C THR A 145 10.24 -0.56 -17.71
N PRO A 146 10.65 -1.75 -18.17
CA PRO A 146 11.07 -1.92 -19.56
C PRO A 146 9.89 -1.71 -20.53
N TYR A 147 8.66 -2.07 -20.10
CA TYR A 147 7.44 -1.98 -20.90
C TYR A 147 6.37 -1.12 -20.24
N LEU A 148 5.69 -0.30 -21.03
CA LEU A 148 4.74 0.69 -20.53
C LEU A 148 3.47 0.83 -21.39
N ASP A 149 2.40 0.15 -21.04
CA ASP A 149 1.08 0.43 -21.60
C ASP A 149 0.43 1.64 -20.92
N VAL A 150 -0.03 2.60 -21.73
CA VAL A 150 -0.65 3.84 -21.22
C VAL A 150 -2.01 3.57 -20.58
N GLY A 151 -2.76 2.56 -21.05
CA GLY A 151 -4.03 2.17 -20.44
C GLY A 151 -3.85 1.61 -19.03
N ILE A 152 -2.84 0.76 -18.83
CA ILE A 152 -2.50 0.27 -17.48
C ILE A 152 -2.02 1.40 -16.58
N MET A 153 -1.21 2.32 -17.10
CA MET A 153 -0.85 3.55 -16.37
C MET A 153 -2.07 4.38 -15.98
N GLN A 154 -3.08 4.53 -16.86
CA GLN A 154 -4.32 5.23 -16.54
C GLN A 154 -5.06 4.58 -15.36
N VAL A 155 -5.06 3.26 -15.29
CA VAL A 155 -5.71 2.50 -14.21
C VAL A 155 -4.92 2.60 -12.91
N ALA A 156 -3.59 2.48 -12.97
CA ALA A 156 -2.71 2.59 -11.80
C ALA A 156 -2.72 4.01 -11.20
N LEU A 157 -2.93 5.03 -12.02
CA LEU A 157 -2.93 6.44 -11.62
C LEU A 157 -4.35 7.03 -11.62
N LYS A 158 -5.40 6.21 -11.52
CA LYS A 158 -6.79 6.65 -11.71
C LYS A 158 -7.25 7.66 -10.64
N ASP A 159 -6.77 7.48 -9.40
CA ASP A 159 -7.18 8.26 -8.23
C ASP A 159 -6.28 9.49 -8.00
N ILE A 160 -5.35 9.75 -8.92
CA ILE A 160 -4.45 10.89 -8.87
C ILE A 160 -5.03 12.05 -9.69
N TYR A 161 -5.33 13.15 -9.01
CA TYR A 161 -5.91 14.36 -9.62
C TYR A 161 -5.00 15.57 -9.38
N ALA A 162 -4.39 16.09 -10.44
CA ALA A 162 -3.56 17.31 -10.42
C ALA A 162 -2.59 17.40 -9.22
N LYS A 163 -1.92 16.29 -8.90
CA LYS A 163 -1.02 16.17 -7.76
C LYS A 163 0.15 17.13 -7.92
N ASN A 164 0.49 17.84 -6.85
CA ASN A 164 1.65 18.74 -6.80
C ASN A 164 2.98 17.96 -6.68
N ALA A 165 3.16 16.95 -7.53
CA ALA A 165 4.32 16.06 -7.57
C ALA A 165 4.87 15.97 -9.00
N GLU A 166 6.15 15.60 -9.12
CA GLU A 166 6.78 15.25 -10.40
C GLU A 166 6.64 13.74 -10.68
N LEU A 167 6.19 13.36 -11.87
CA LEU A 167 6.24 11.98 -12.34
C LEU A 167 7.46 11.77 -13.24
N ILE A 168 8.36 10.86 -12.87
CA ILE A 168 9.50 10.43 -13.66
C ILE A 168 9.30 8.98 -14.09
N VAL A 169 9.27 8.72 -15.39
CA VAL A 169 9.21 7.36 -15.95
C VAL A 169 10.55 7.05 -16.62
N VAL A 170 11.21 5.97 -16.20
CA VAL A 170 12.40 5.41 -16.83
C VAL A 170 12.01 4.11 -17.53
N THR A 171 12.27 4.02 -18.82
CA THR A 171 11.85 2.87 -19.63
C THR A 171 12.89 2.48 -20.68
N SER A 172 12.66 1.39 -21.41
CA SER A 172 13.56 0.96 -22.48
C SER A 172 13.24 1.68 -23.80
N GLU A 173 14.24 1.84 -24.64
CA GLU A 173 14.07 2.47 -25.96
C GLU A 173 13.00 1.72 -26.79
N PRO A 174 12.09 2.45 -27.47
CA PRO A 174 11.04 1.81 -28.26
C PRO A 174 11.55 0.86 -29.35
N SER A 175 12.77 1.08 -29.90
CA SER A 175 13.43 0.18 -30.85
C SER A 175 13.70 -1.20 -30.23
N LEU A 176 14.26 -1.21 -29.02
CA LEU A 176 14.59 -2.42 -28.25
C LEU A 176 13.35 -3.18 -27.76
N ALA A 177 12.23 -2.48 -27.54
CA ALA A 177 10.96 -3.11 -27.18
C ALA A 177 10.33 -3.91 -28.33
N LYS A 178 10.64 -3.58 -29.60
CA LYS A 178 10.15 -4.33 -30.77
C LYS A 178 10.75 -5.74 -30.88
N THR A 179 11.92 -5.97 -30.29
CA THR A 179 12.61 -7.27 -30.26
C THR A 179 11.94 -8.29 -29.33
N TYR A 180 10.99 -7.85 -28.49
CA TYR A 180 10.15 -8.73 -27.70
C TYR A 180 8.77 -8.82 -28.35
N SER A 181 8.17 -10.00 -28.34
CA SER A 181 6.94 -10.38 -29.05
C SER A 181 5.67 -9.58 -28.70
N GLY A 182 5.77 -8.50 -27.89
CA GLY A 182 4.67 -7.64 -27.43
C GLY A 182 4.52 -6.28 -28.12
N GLY A 183 5.48 -5.81 -28.92
CA GLY A 183 5.30 -4.60 -29.75
C GLY A 183 5.23 -3.23 -29.03
N VAL A 184 5.27 -2.16 -29.84
CA VAL A 184 5.43 -0.70 -29.54
C VAL A 184 5.27 -0.27 -28.08
N ASN A 185 6.37 0.16 -27.47
CA ASN A 185 6.47 0.41 -26.02
C ASN A 185 5.38 1.34 -25.45
N PHE A 186 5.07 2.49 -26.09
CA PHE A 186 3.99 3.40 -25.70
C PHE A 186 3.74 4.46 -26.77
N LYS A 187 2.60 5.18 -26.70
CA LYS A 187 2.34 6.39 -27.49
C LYS A 187 2.71 7.63 -26.68
N ILE A 188 3.80 8.31 -27.04
CA ILE A 188 4.33 9.45 -26.26
C ILE A 188 3.31 10.56 -26.03
N GLN A 189 2.45 10.87 -27.01
CA GLN A 189 1.42 11.91 -26.88
C GLN A 189 0.36 11.55 -25.84
N LYS A 190 -0.01 10.26 -25.75
CA LYS A 190 -0.96 9.80 -24.73
C LYS A 190 -0.34 9.84 -23.33
N LEU A 191 0.95 9.51 -23.23
CA LEU A 191 1.69 9.61 -21.97
C LEU A 191 1.86 11.06 -21.53
N GLU A 192 2.12 11.99 -22.47
CA GLU A 192 2.15 13.41 -22.19
C GLU A 192 0.81 13.92 -21.63
N ALA A 193 -0.31 13.58 -22.29
CA ALA A 193 -1.65 13.94 -21.83
C ALA A 193 -1.97 13.34 -20.45
N LEU A 194 -1.53 12.10 -20.20
CA LEU A 194 -1.67 11.43 -18.91
C LEU A 194 -0.95 12.21 -17.80
N ILE A 195 0.31 12.58 -18.02
CA ILE A 195 1.12 13.28 -17.03
C ILE A 195 0.50 14.66 -16.76
N ARG A 196 0.19 15.43 -17.81
CA ARG A 196 -0.41 16.78 -17.68
C ARG A 196 -1.73 16.79 -16.93
N SER A 197 -2.53 15.74 -17.05
CA SER A 197 -3.83 15.65 -16.36
C SER A 197 -3.72 15.27 -14.88
N ARG A 198 -2.58 14.72 -14.44
CA ARG A 198 -2.46 14.09 -13.11
C ARG A 198 -1.35 14.67 -12.24
N PHE A 199 -0.33 15.28 -12.83
CA PHE A 199 0.86 15.74 -12.13
C PHE A 199 1.21 17.17 -12.56
N LYS A 200 1.83 17.92 -11.65
CA LYS A 200 2.36 19.26 -11.91
C LYS A 200 3.40 19.26 -13.02
N SER A 201 4.30 18.29 -13.01
CA SER A 201 5.37 18.16 -14.00
C SER A 201 5.72 16.69 -14.23
N GLY A 202 6.49 16.41 -15.28
CA GLY A 202 7.02 15.06 -15.42
C GLY A 202 8.04 14.88 -16.53
N LYS A 203 8.67 13.71 -16.51
CA LYS A 203 9.72 13.32 -17.45
C LYS A 203 9.54 11.88 -17.88
N VAL A 204 9.84 11.60 -19.14
CA VAL A 204 9.96 10.24 -19.67
C VAL A 204 11.38 10.09 -20.21
N LEU A 205 12.09 9.14 -19.65
CA LEU A 205 13.51 8.91 -19.85
C LEU A 205 13.70 7.48 -20.35
N PHE A 206 14.75 7.26 -21.15
CA PHE A 206 15.16 5.92 -21.54
C PHE A 206 16.64 5.68 -21.31
N ILE A 207 16.98 4.40 -21.12
CA ILE A 207 18.35 3.91 -21.11
C ILE A 207 18.73 3.56 -22.55
N SER A 208 19.77 4.21 -23.09
CA SER A 208 20.19 4.04 -24.48
C SER A 208 20.86 2.68 -24.75
N GLU A 209 20.84 2.25 -26.01
CA GLU A 209 21.32 0.94 -26.52
C GLU A 209 22.71 0.51 -26.01
N ASP A 210 23.64 1.45 -25.79
CA ASP A 210 25.00 1.15 -25.33
C ASP A 210 25.06 0.69 -23.85
N THR A 211 23.96 0.81 -23.11
CA THR A 211 23.95 0.77 -21.63
C THR A 211 22.99 -0.25 -20.99
N THR A 212 22.58 -1.29 -21.70
CA THR A 212 21.65 -2.35 -21.24
C THR A 212 20.18 -1.93 -21.05
N LEU A 213 19.27 -2.90 -21.15
CA LEU A 213 17.82 -2.71 -21.00
C LEU A 213 17.45 -2.30 -19.56
N ALA A 214 16.49 -1.38 -19.41
CA ALA A 214 15.87 -1.04 -18.12
C ALA A 214 15.00 -2.19 -17.60
N HIS A 215 15.61 -3.30 -17.17
CA HIS A 215 14.87 -4.52 -16.80
C HIS A 215 14.24 -4.46 -15.40
N ALA A 216 14.64 -3.49 -14.58
CA ALA A 216 14.05 -3.23 -13.28
C ALA A 216 12.58 -2.79 -13.43
N LYS A 217 11.75 -3.21 -12.48
CA LYS A 217 10.33 -2.89 -12.42
C LYS A 217 10.04 -2.40 -11.02
N VAL A 218 10.11 -1.08 -10.88
CA VAL A 218 10.13 -0.40 -9.59
C VAL A 218 9.17 0.76 -9.64
N TRP A 219 8.33 0.87 -8.62
CA TRP A 219 7.55 2.08 -8.34
C TRP A 219 8.07 2.63 -7.02
N CYS A 220 8.47 3.89 -7.00
CA CYS A 220 9.05 4.51 -5.81
C CYS A 220 8.50 5.92 -5.62
N SER A 221 7.84 6.14 -4.50
CA SER A 221 7.35 7.44 -4.07
C SER A 221 8.31 8.04 -3.03
N ASP A 222 7.92 9.12 -2.35
CA ASP A 222 8.64 9.62 -1.17
C ASP A 222 8.38 8.81 0.10
N ARG A 223 7.37 7.94 0.10
CA ARG A 223 6.93 7.23 1.30
C ARG A 223 6.84 5.71 1.16
N SER A 224 6.86 5.20 -0.06
CA SER A 224 6.68 3.78 -0.32
C SER A 224 7.39 3.33 -1.59
N LEU A 225 7.62 2.02 -1.65
CA LEU A 225 8.37 1.34 -2.67
C LEU A 225 7.64 0.04 -3.03
N LEU A 226 7.52 -0.24 -4.32
CA LEU A 226 7.16 -1.54 -4.86
C LEU A 226 8.26 -2.00 -5.81
N VAL A 227 8.86 -3.15 -5.52
CA VAL A 227 9.71 -3.89 -6.45
C VAL A 227 8.92 -5.11 -6.92
N THR A 228 8.82 -5.32 -8.23
CA THR A 228 7.96 -6.39 -8.78
C THR A 228 8.55 -7.07 -10.01
N SER A 229 8.06 -8.25 -10.36
CA SER A 229 8.27 -8.86 -11.67
C SER A 229 7.31 -8.32 -12.74
N ALA A 230 6.21 -7.69 -12.32
CA ALA A 230 5.17 -7.18 -13.20
C ALA A 230 5.63 -5.97 -14.00
N ASN A 231 5.52 -6.07 -15.32
CA ASN A 231 5.61 -4.92 -16.19
C ASN A 231 4.33 -4.08 -16.10
N VAL A 232 4.39 -2.84 -16.59
CA VAL A 232 3.20 -2.01 -16.74
C VAL A 232 2.53 -2.37 -18.06
N LYS A 233 1.87 -3.53 -18.15
CA LYS A 233 1.18 -4.02 -19.36
C LYS A 233 0.03 -4.97 -19.00
N PRO A 234 -0.97 -5.15 -19.89
CA PRO A 234 -2.20 -5.86 -19.54
C PRO A 234 -1.99 -7.28 -19.00
N ASP A 235 -1.15 -8.08 -19.66
CA ASP A 235 -0.90 -9.48 -19.28
C ASP A 235 -0.17 -9.60 -17.92
N SER A 236 0.73 -8.68 -17.58
CA SER A 236 1.34 -8.61 -16.24
C SER A 236 0.35 -8.20 -15.13
N THR A 237 -0.82 -7.69 -15.49
CA THR A 237 -1.85 -7.27 -14.51
C THR A 237 -3.05 -8.21 -14.43
N ALA A 238 -3.15 -9.22 -15.31
CA ALA A 238 -4.32 -10.09 -15.38
C ALA A 238 -4.00 -11.57 -15.58
N ASP A 239 -2.99 -11.89 -16.41
CA ASP A 239 -2.81 -13.24 -16.95
C ASP A 239 -1.56 -13.93 -16.42
N ASN A 240 -0.47 -13.19 -16.22
CA ASN A 240 0.80 -13.73 -15.78
C ASN A 240 0.83 -13.94 -14.27
N LEU A 241 1.62 -14.94 -13.84
CA LEU A 241 2.07 -15.01 -12.46
C LEU A 241 3.14 -13.93 -12.24
N GLU A 242 2.80 -12.92 -11.45
CA GLU A 242 3.72 -11.85 -11.08
C GLU A 242 3.76 -11.72 -9.56
N ILE A 243 4.94 -11.36 -9.04
CA ILE A 243 5.16 -11.16 -7.61
C ILE A 243 5.79 -9.79 -7.40
N GLY A 244 5.43 -9.12 -6.32
CA GLY A 244 6.06 -7.90 -5.87
C GLY A 244 6.13 -7.81 -4.36
N ILE A 245 7.00 -6.92 -3.90
CA ILE A 245 7.14 -6.57 -2.50
C ILE A 245 6.90 -5.07 -2.41
N TYR A 246 5.82 -4.72 -1.73
CA TYR A 246 5.54 -3.35 -1.31
C TYR A 246 6.12 -3.12 0.09
N THR A 247 6.67 -1.94 0.34
CA THR A 247 7.17 -1.52 1.64
C THR A 247 7.01 -0.01 1.81
N ASP A 248 6.75 0.42 3.04
CA ASP A 248 6.84 1.81 3.49
C ASP A 248 8.01 2.01 4.47
N ASP A 249 8.95 1.04 4.56
CA ASP A 249 10.15 1.15 5.38
C ASP A 249 10.98 2.38 4.96
N PRO A 250 11.18 3.38 5.84
CA PRO A 250 11.86 4.61 5.49
C PRO A 250 13.31 4.39 5.03
N GLY A 251 13.98 3.37 5.56
CA GLY A 251 15.36 3.02 5.21
C GLY A 251 15.49 2.54 3.78
N LEU A 252 14.67 1.57 3.39
CA LEU A 252 14.61 1.02 2.03
C LEU A 252 14.10 2.04 1.03
N VAL A 253 13.06 2.81 1.37
CA VAL A 253 12.53 3.88 0.50
C VAL A 253 13.60 4.93 0.24
N SER A 254 14.27 5.43 1.30
CA SER A 254 15.36 6.41 1.18
C SER A 254 16.54 5.89 0.35
N THR A 255 16.94 4.64 0.59
CA THR A 255 18.03 3.98 -0.14
C THR A 255 17.70 3.83 -1.62
N MET A 256 16.51 3.33 -1.95
CA MET A 256 16.06 3.18 -3.32
C MET A 256 15.93 4.52 -4.03
N ARG A 257 15.36 5.55 -3.37
CA ARG A 257 15.31 6.90 -3.94
C ARG A 257 16.70 7.45 -4.25
N SER A 258 17.63 7.29 -3.32
CA SER A 258 19.02 7.74 -3.49
C SER A 258 19.69 7.04 -4.66
N LEU A 259 19.50 5.72 -4.79
CA LEU A 259 19.97 4.93 -5.93
C LEU A 259 19.36 5.41 -7.25
N LEU A 260 18.03 5.58 -7.30
CA LEU A 260 17.33 6.05 -8.51
C LEU A 260 17.76 7.46 -8.89
N ASP A 261 17.87 8.39 -7.94
CA ASP A 261 18.34 9.76 -8.20
C ASP A 261 19.80 9.80 -8.67
N GLN A 262 20.65 8.83 -8.28
CA GLN A 262 21.98 8.66 -8.85
C GLN A 262 21.93 8.10 -10.27
N ILE A 263 21.14 7.04 -10.50
CA ILE A 263 20.93 6.44 -11.83
C ILE A 263 20.47 7.51 -12.81
N LEU A 264 19.51 8.36 -12.43
CA LEU A 264 18.99 9.48 -13.23
C LEU A 264 20.04 10.51 -13.67
N LYS A 265 21.24 10.49 -13.07
CA LYS A 265 22.38 11.36 -13.41
C LYS A 265 23.49 10.62 -14.18
N MET A 266 23.37 9.32 -14.37
CA MET A 266 24.37 8.51 -15.08
C MET A 266 24.32 8.78 -16.58
N GLU A 267 25.47 8.61 -17.23
CA GLU A 267 25.56 8.59 -18.69
C GLU A 267 24.70 7.46 -19.27
N GLY A 268 24.13 7.68 -20.46
CA GLY A 268 23.23 6.72 -21.12
C GLY A 268 21.74 6.92 -20.85
N ILE A 269 21.36 7.80 -19.90
CA ILE A 269 19.95 8.19 -19.72
C ILE A 269 19.61 9.38 -20.61
N LYS A 270 18.65 9.19 -21.52
CA LYS A 270 18.19 10.19 -22.48
C LYS A 270 16.74 10.60 -22.18
N CYS A 271 16.44 11.88 -22.29
CA CYS A 271 15.10 12.42 -22.04
C CYS A 271 14.28 12.49 -23.34
N LEU A 272 13.15 11.78 -23.40
CA LEU A 272 12.23 11.81 -24.55
C LEU A 272 11.15 12.88 -24.41
N LEU A 273 10.68 13.08 -23.18
CA LEU A 273 9.61 14.03 -22.89
C LEU A 273 9.92 14.73 -21.58
N LYS A 274 9.77 16.06 -21.58
CA LYS A 274 9.86 16.90 -20.40
C LYS A 274 8.65 17.82 -20.38
N ILE A 275 7.86 17.71 -19.33
CA ILE A 275 6.71 18.56 -19.04
C ILE A 275 7.15 19.48 -17.90
N PRO A 276 7.29 20.80 -18.14
CA PRO A 276 7.61 21.76 -17.10
C PRO A 276 6.43 21.92 -16.11
N PRO A 277 6.70 22.48 -14.91
CA PRO A 277 5.68 22.80 -13.91
C PRO A 277 4.59 23.76 -14.38
#